data_AF-A0AB74GQ76-F1
#
_entry.id   AF-A0AB74GQ76-F1
#
_cell.length_a   1.000
_cell.length_b   1.000
_cell.length_c   1.000
_cell.angle_alpha   90.00
_cell.angle_beta   90.00
_cell.angle_gamma   90.00
#
_symmetry.space_group_name_H-M   'P 1'
#
loop_
_entity.id
_entity.type
_entity.pdbx_description
1 polymer ?
#
loop_
_entity_poly.entity_id
_entity_poly.type
_entity_poly.pdbx_seq_one_letter_code
_entity_poly.pdbx_strand_id
1 'polypeptide(L)'
;MLVGIIMQLSGFVSGQKIQPEGVSHTILLILSVGTLVVLACGFLVSLRFKLNLHTHSVLRSETLRMRELGYAQSEQTSAEHRAVVELLAGMPYDCLWGNNNIGYQNRHKPAAPALIKGGALNSTYTRG
;
A
#
# COMPACT_ATOMS: atom_id res chain seq x y z
N MET A 1 13.38 -3.19 -17.69
CA MET A 1 14.58 -2.69 -18.41
C MET A 1 15.87 -3.08 -17.69
N LEU A 2 15.98 -2.95 -16.36
CA LEU A 2 17.21 -3.24 -15.61
C LEU A 2 17.76 -4.68 -15.76
N VAL A 3 16.93 -5.71 -15.59
CA VAL A 3 17.36 -7.12 -15.76
C VAL A 3 17.86 -7.40 -17.18
N GLY A 4 17.24 -6.80 -18.20
CA GLY A 4 17.65 -6.96 -19.60
C GLY A 4 19.03 -6.37 -19.89
N ILE A 5 19.36 -5.22 -19.28
CA ILE A 5 20.68 -4.59 -19.39
C ILE A 5 21.74 -5.47 -18.73
N ILE A 6 21.45 -6.03 -17.55
CA ILE A 6 22.39 -6.94 -16.85
C ILE A 6 22.65 -8.20 -17.68
N MET A 7 21.62 -8.76 -18.32
CA MET A 7 21.79 -9.92 -19.20
C MET A 7 22.65 -9.60 -20.43
N GLN A 8 22.43 -8.45 -21.06
CA GLN A 8 23.23 -8.02 -22.21
C GLN A 8 24.70 -7.81 -21.82
N LEU A 9 24.97 -7.23 -20.65
CA LEU A 9 26.33 -7.03 -20.13
C LEU A 9 27.04 -8.36 -19.82
N SER A 10 26.30 -9.39 -19.43
CA SER A 10 26.85 -10.73 -19.22
C SER A 10 27.09 -11.52 -20.52
N GLY A 11 26.83 -10.92 -21.69
CA GLY A 11 27.02 -11.57 -22.98
C GLY A 11 25.86 -12.47 -23.40
N PHE A 12 24.66 -12.27 -22.86
CA PHE A 12 23.47 -13.00 -23.28
C PHE A 12 23.11 -12.69 -24.73
N VAL A 13 23.11 -13.72 -25.59
CA VAL A 13 22.67 -13.65 -26.98
C VAL A 13 21.42 -14.50 -27.15
N SER A 14 20.32 -13.87 -27.56
CA SER A 14 19.04 -14.56 -27.77
C SER A 14 19.12 -15.52 -28.97
N GLY A 15 18.59 -16.73 -28.81
CA GLY A 15 18.47 -17.72 -29.90
C GLY A 15 19.66 -18.67 -30.08
N GLN A 16 20.73 -18.56 -29.27
CA GLN A 16 21.84 -19.51 -29.29
C GLN A 16 21.54 -20.74 -28.41
N LYS A 17 21.86 -21.94 -28.92
CA LYS A 17 21.67 -23.21 -28.17
C LYS A 17 22.66 -23.38 -27.01
N ILE A 18 23.85 -22.78 -27.14
CA ILE A 18 24.92 -22.82 -26.15
C ILE A 18 25.20 -21.38 -25.72
N GLN A 19 25.09 -21.11 -24.42
CA GLN A 19 25.38 -19.80 -23.84
C GLN A 19 26.71 -19.86 -23.08
N PRO A 20 27.45 -18.75 -22.99
CA PRO A 20 28.66 -18.68 -22.17
C PRO A 20 28.34 -19.00 -20.70
N GLU A 21 29.26 -19.68 -20.02
CA GLU A 21 29.09 -20.11 -18.62
C GLU A 21 28.79 -18.93 -17.67
N GLY A 22 29.37 -17.75 -17.95
CA GLY A 22 29.11 -16.52 -17.20
C GLY A 22 27.65 -16.06 -17.21
N VAL A 23 26.86 -16.42 -18.23
CA VAL A 23 25.44 -16.07 -18.31
C VAL A 23 24.62 -16.89 -17.30
N SER A 24 24.93 -18.18 -17.15
CA SER A 24 24.29 -19.06 -16.16
C SER A 24 24.51 -18.54 -14.74
N HIS A 25 25.74 -18.15 -14.41
CA HIS A 25 26.05 -17.53 -13.11
C HIS A 25 25.29 -16.22 -12.91
N THR A 26 25.16 -15.40 -13.96
CA THR A 26 24.37 -14.15 -13.90
C THR A 26 22.90 -14.42 -13.60
N ILE A 27 22.28 -15.39 -14.29
CA ILE A 27 20.89 -15.78 -14.05
C ILE A 27 20.72 -16.25 -12.61
N LEU A 28 21.59 -17.15 -12.13
CA LEU A 28 21.57 -17.63 -10.75
C LEU A 28 21.68 -16.48 -9.75
N LEU A 29 22.57 -15.51 -10.00
CA LEU A 29 22.79 -14.36 -9.12
C LEU A 29 21.53 -13.46 -9.08
N ILE A 30 20.90 -13.20 -10.21
CA ILE A 30 19.66 -12.40 -10.25
C ILE A 30 18.50 -13.11 -9.55
N LEU A 31 18.33 -14.42 -9.77
CA LEU A 31 17.23 -15.17 -9.17
C LEU A 31 17.43 -15.40 -7.67
N SER A 32 18.67 -15.49 -7.20
CA SER A 32 19.00 -15.66 -5.78
C SER A 32 19.26 -14.33 -5.08
N VAL A 33 20.41 -13.70 -5.31
CA VAL A 33 20.81 -12.45 -4.66
C VAL A 33 19.85 -11.31 -5.02
N GLY A 34 19.41 -11.23 -6.28
CA GLY A 34 18.46 -10.19 -6.70
C GLY A 34 17.12 -10.28 -5.94
N THR A 35 16.60 -11.48 -5.70
CA THR A 35 15.37 -11.65 -4.91
C THR A 35 15.58 -11.32 -3.43
N LEU A 36 16.74 -11.68 -2.86
CA LEU A 36 17.11 -11.30 -1.48
C LEU A 36 17.22 -9.78 -1.31
N VAL A 37 17.80 -9.07 -2.28
CA VAL A 37 17.91 -7.60 -2.26
C VAL A 37 16.53 -6.95 -2.32
N VAL A 38 15.65 -7.42 -3.20
CA VAL A 38 14.27 -6.91 -3.29
C VAL A 38 13.50 -7.17 -1.99
N LEU A 39 13.65 -8.38 -1.42
CA LEU A 39 13.05 -8.72 -0.13
C LEU A 39 13.57 -7.81 0.99
N ALA A 40 14.88 -7.62 1.09
CA ALA A 40 15.49 -6.74 2.09
C ALA A 40 15.02 -5.28 1.93
N CYS A 41 14.93 -4.78 0.70
CA CYS A 41 14.38 -3.45 0.42
C CYS A 41 12.92 -3.34 0.87
N GLY A 42 12.08 -4.33 0.52
CA GLY A 42 10.69 -4.38 0.96
C GLY A 42 10.55 -4.44 2.49
N PHE A 43 11.42 -5.19 3.16
CA PHE A 43 11.48 -5.26 4.61
C PHE A 43 11.91 -3.92 5.23
N LEU A 44 12.94 -3.25 4.72
CA LEU A 44 13.34 -1.93 5.20
C LEU A 44 12.23 -0.89 5.03
N VAL A 45 11.49 -0.96 3.92
CA VAL A 45 10.32 -0.10 3.68
C VAL A 45 9.19 -0.44 4.66
N SER A 46 8.96 -1.72 4.96
CA SER A 46 7.92 -2.13 5.93
C SER A 46 8.23 -1.64 7.35
N LEU A 47 9.52 -1.59 7.74
CA LEU A 47 9.93 -0.98 9.01
C LEU A 47 9.62 0.51 9.08
N ARG A 48 9.44 1.21 7.95
CA ARG A 48 9.01 2.61 7.93
C ARG A 48 7.52 2.83 8.02
N PHE A 49 6.72 1.77 8.04
CA PHE A 49 5.28 1.92 8.25
C PHE A 49 5.03 2.40 9.68
N LYS A 50 4.50 3.62 9.78
CA LYS A 50 4.13 4.27 11.04
C LYS A 50 2.91 3.62 11.71
N LEU A 51 2.22 2.71 11.02
CA LEU A 51 1.12 1.93 11.56
C LEU A 51 1.68 0.69 12.28
N ASN A 52 1.95 0.85 13.58
CA ASN A 52 2.30 -0.23 14.49
C ASN A 52 1.05 -0.73 15.23
N LEU A 53 1.12 -1.88 15.90
CA LEU A 53 0.01 -2.48 16.65
C LEU A 53 -0.57 -1.49 17.68
N HIS A 54 0.30 -0.74 18.35
CA HIS A 54 -0.06 0.32 19.30
C HIS A 54 -0.80 1.49 18.64
N THR A 55 -0.28 2.02 17.53
CA THR A 55 -0.91 3.18 16.86
C THR A 55 -2.27 2.79 16.25
N HIS A 56 -2.40 1.55 15.78
CA HIS A 56 -3.68 1.02 15.31
C HIS A 56 -4.68 0.81 16.46
N SER A 57 -4.25 0.32 17.63
CA SER A 57 -5.14 0.21 18.79
C SER A 57 -5.66 1.56 19.25
N VAL A 58 -4.81 2.59 19.26
CA VAL A 58 -5.19 3.98 19.57
C VAL A 58 -6.19 4.53 18.54
N LEU A 59 -5.94 4.33 17.24
CA LEU A 59 -6.87 4.76 16.19
C LEU A 59 -8.22 4.05 16.30
N ARG A 60 -8.21 2.74 16.62
CA ARG A 60 -9.43 1.95 16.83
C ARG A 60 -10.22 2.43 18.04
N SER A 61 -9.56 2.67 19.18
CA SER A 61 -10.25 3.18 20.37
C SER A 61 -10.88 4.54 20.09
N GLU A 62 -10.20 5.40 19.34
CA GLU A 62 -10.73 6.72 19.01
C GLU A 62 -11.92 6.64 18.05
N THR A 63 -11.87 5.73 17.08
CA THR A 63 -12.97 5.50 16.15
C THR A 63 -14.21 4.94 16.87
N LEU A 64 -14.01 4.07 17.87
CA LEU A 64 -15.10 3.57 18.72
C LEU A 64 -15.70 4.69 19.57
N ARG A 65 -14.85 5.52 20.18
CA ARG A 65 -15.28 6.68 20.97
C ARG A 65 -16.10 7.66 20.13
N MET A 66 -15.65 7.99 18.92
CA MET A 66 -16.41 8.83 17.98
C MET A 66 -17.76 8.19 17.63
N ARG A 67 -17.81 6.87 17.45
CA ARG A 67 -19.05 6.15 17.12
C ARG A 67 -20.06 6.20 18.27
N GLU A 68 -19.60 6.09 19.51
CA GLU A 68 -20.45 6.16 20.70
C GLU A 68 -20.97 7.58 20.94
N LEU A 69 -20.13 8.59 20.74
CA LEU A 69 -20.48 9.99 20.98
C LEU A 69 -21.22 10.65 19.80
N GLY A 70 -21.07 10.12 18.59
CA GLY A 70 -21.67 10.65 17.35
C GLY A 70 -20.97 11.87 16.77
N TYR A 71 -19.92 12.40 17.43
CA TYR A 71 -19.09 13.50 16.95
C TYR A 71 -17.66 13.38 17.46
N ALA A 72 -16.72 14.06 16.78
CA ALA A 72 -15.32 14.11 17.17
C ALA A 72 -15.13 15.06 18.35
N GLN A 73 -14.50 14.61 19.44
CA GLN A 73 -14.23 15.42 20.62
C GLN A 73 -12.72 15.61 20.83
N SER A 74 -12.15 16.59 20.14
CA SER A 74 -10.72 16.85 20.20
C SER A 74 -10.22 17.31 21.58
N GLU A 75 -11.09 17.88 22.42
CA GLU A 75 -10.75 18.31 23.79
C GLU A 75 -10.68 17.17 24.82
N GLN A 76 -11.40 16.06 24.58
CA GLN A 76 -11.42 14.92 25.50
C GLN A 76 -10.37 13.85 25.14
N THR A 77 -9.72 13.98 23.99
CA THR A 77 -8.68 13.07 23.52
C THR A 77 -7.33 13.45 24.14
N SER A 78 -6.59 12.48 24.67
CA SER A 78 -5.22 12.70 25.13
C SER A 78 -4.36 13.30 24.01
N ALA A 79 -3.47 14.24 24.33
CA ALA A 79 -2.59 14.88 23.36
C ALA A 79 -1.76 13.87 22.54
N GLU A 80 -1.37 12.75 23.17
CA GLU A 80 -0.68 11.65 22.50
C GLU A 80 -1.58 10.93 21.48
N HIS A 81 -2.82 10.63 21.86
CA HIS A 81 -3.78 9.96 20.97
C HIS A 81 -4.14 10.85 19.78
N ARG A 82 -4.32 12.15 20.03
CA ARG A 82 -4.54 13.15 18.98
C ARG A 82 -3.38 13.17 17.98
N ALA A 83 -2.14 13.24 18.47
CA ALA A 83 -0.97 13.24 17.61
C ALA A 83 -0.84 11.94 16.78
N VAL A 84 -1.17 10.78 17.36
CA VAL A 84 -1.19 9.50 16.62
C VAL A 84 -2.25 9.53 15.52
N VAL A 85 -3.47 9.97 15.82
CA VAL A 85 -4.56 10.01 14.84
C VAL A 85 -4.26 11.01 13.72
N GLU A 86 -3.73 12.20 14.03
CA GLU A 86 -3.31 13.20 13.05
C GLU A 86 -2.18 12.68 12.16
N LEU A 87 -1.20 12.01 12.76
CA LEU A 87 -0.07 11.41 12.03
C LEU A 87 -0.52 10.30 11.08
N LEU A 88 -1.49 9.49 11.48
CA LEU A 88 -2.03 8.40 10.67
C LEU A 88 -2.99 8.89 9.59
N ALA A 89 -3.83 9.90 9.90
CA ALA A 89 -4.77 10.47 8.95
C ALA A 89 -4.13 11.45 7.97
N GLY A 90 -2.99 12.06 8.34
CA GLY A 90 -2.28 13.06 7.55
C GLY A 90 -2.98 14.43 7.53
N MET A 91 -3.86 14.69 8.48
CA MET A 91 -4.66 15.92 8.57
C MET A 91 -5.04 16.24 10.02
N PRO A 92 -5.33 17.51 10.37
CA PRO A 92 -5.66 17.91 11.73
C PRO A 92 -6.87 17.15 12.27
N TYR A 93 -6.87 16.84 13.58
CA TYR A 93 -7.92 16.03 14.20
C TYR A 93 -9.28 16.70 14.04
N ASP A 94 -9.33 18.02 14.15
CA ASP A 94 -10.56 18.80 14.03
C ASP A 94 -11.18 18.67 12.64
N CYS A 95 -10.41 18.35 11.60
CA CYS A 95 -10.91 18.15 10.25
C CYS A 95 -11.39 16.71 10.00
N LEU A 96 -11.22 15.79 10.93
CA LEU A 96 -11.59 14.39 10.74
C LEU A 96 -13.12 14.19 10.80
N TRP A 97 -13.57 12.99 10.45
CA TRP A 97 -14.97 12.56 10.55
C TRP A 97 -15.99 13.49 9.88
N GLY A 98 -15.65 14.02 8.70
CA GLY A 98 -16.56 14.80 7.87
C GLY A 98 -16.51 16.31 8.11
N ASN A 99 -15.65 16.80 9.00
CA ASN A 99 -15.33 18.23 9.12
C ASN A 99 -14.24 18.68 8.13
N ASN A 100 -14.28 18.13 6.91
CA ASN A 100 -13.35 18.45 5.83
C ASN A 100 -14.07 18.41 4.48
N ASN A 101 -13.38 18.86 3.43
CA ASN A 101 -13.90 18.90 2.07
C ASN A 101 -13.73 17.56 1.32
N ILE A 102 -13.23 16.51 1.98
CA ILE A 102 -12.97 15.20 1.37
C ILE A 102 -14.32 14.50 1.17
N GLY A 103 -14.60 14.09 -0.07
CA GLY A 103 -15.87 13.45 -0.42
C GLY A 103 -17.07 14.41 -0.59
N TYR A 104 -16.89 15.73 -0.39
CA TYR A 104 -17.96 16.72 -0.55
C TYR A 104 -18.57 16.70 -1.97
N GLN A 105 -17.73 16.56 -3.00
CA GLN A 105 -18.17 16.49 -4.41
C GLN A 105 -19.07 15.27 -4.71
N ASN A 106 -19.00 14.21 -3.91
CA ASN A 106 -19.83 13.02 -4.06
C ASN A 106 -20.97 12.93 -3.02
N ARG A 107 -21.12 13.92 -2.13
CA ARG A 107 -22.12 13.90 -1.04
C ARG A 107 -23.56 13.95 -1.55
N HIS A 108 -23.76 14.56 -2.72
CA HIS A 108 -25.06 14.64 -3.40
C HIS A 108 -25.25 13.55 -4.45
N LYS A 109 -24.27 12.67 -4.67
CA LYS A 109 -24.50 11.50 -5.52
C LYS A 109 -25.36 10.51 -4.74
N PRO A 110 -26.40 9.95 -5.36
CA PRO A 110 -27.16 8.88 -4.71
C PRO A 110 -26.21 7.76 -4.31
N ALA A 111 -26.47 7.13 -3.17
CA ALA A 111 -25.70 5.98 -2.72
C ALA A 111 -25.59 4.97 -3.86
N ALA A 112 -24.40 4.37 -4.03
CA ALA A 112 -24.21 3.34 -5.02
C ALA A 112 -25.32 2.28 -4.84
N PRO A 113 -26.02 1.87 -5.91
CA PRO A 113 -27.04 0.85 -5.81
C PRO A 113 -26.47 -0.38 -5.10
N ALA A 114 -27.28 -1.02 -4.26
CA ALA A 114 -26.88 -2.29 -3.65
C ALA A 114 -26.40 -3.24 -4.76
N LEU A 115 -25.35 -4.02 -4.48
CA LEU A 115 -24.88 -5.05 -5.41
C LEU A 115 -25.94 -6.18 -5.43
N ILE A 116 -27.02 -5.98 -6.21
CA ILE A 116 -28.18 -6.90 -6.22
C ILE A 116 -27.86 -8.21 -6.97
N LYS A 117 -26.75 -8.29 -7.71
CA LYS A 117 -26.27 -9.53 -8.31
C LYS A 117 -24.75 -9.58 -8.24
N GLY A 118 -24.20 -10.74 -7.88
CA GLY A 118 -22.77 -11.02 -8.01
C GLY A 118 -22.32 -10.60 -9.41
N GLY A 119 -21.49 -9.56 -9.47
CA GLY A 119 -21.01 -9.04 -10.73
C GLY A 119 -20.30 -10.17 -11.46
N ALA A 120 -20.70 -10.43 -12.71
CA ALA A 120 -19.84 -11.16 -13.61
C ALA A 120 -18.52 -10.39 -13.64
N LEU A 121 -17.48 -10.97 -13.03
CA LEU A 121 -16.11 -10.51 -13.16
C LEU A 121 -15.75 -10.68 -14.63
N ASN A 122 -16.10 -9.69 -15.45
CA ASN A 122 -15.60 -9.57 -16.81
C ASN A 122 -14.12 -9.22 -16.67
N SER A 123 -13.32 -10.26 -16.46
CA SER A 123 -11.87 -10.19 -16.54
C SER A 123 -11.53 -9.80 -17.97
N THR A 124 -11.30 -8.52 -18.20
CA THR A 124 -10.82 -8.01 -19.50
C THR A 124 -9.35 -8.35 -19.74
N TYR A 125 -8.90 -9.53 -19.27
CA TYR A 125 -7.59 -10.06 -19.60
C TYR A 125 -7.68 -10.96 -20.84
N THR A 126 -8.18 -10.40 -21.94
CA THR A 126 -7.81 -10.83 -23.28
C THR A 126 -6.46 -10.20 -23.60
N ARG A 127 -5.39 -10.89 -23.17
CA ARG A 127 -4.07 -10.72 -23.79
C ARG A 127 -4.01 -11.71 -24.95
N GLY A 128 -3.93 -11.18 -26.17
CA GLY A 128 -3.48 -11.94 -27.34
C GLY A 128 -2.02 -12.33 -27.24
#